data_AF-R7LD92-F1
#
_entry.id   AF-R7LD92-F1
#
_cell.length_a   1.000
_cell.length_b   1.000
_cell.length_c   1.000
_cell.angle_alpha   90.00
_cell.angle_beta   90.00
_cell.angle_gamma   90.00
#
_symmetry.space_group_name_H-M   'P 1'
#
loop_
_entity.id
_entity.type
_entity.pdbx_description
1 polymer ?
#
loop_
_entity_poly.entity_id
_entity_poly.type
_entity_poly.pdbx_seq_one_letter_code
_entity_poly.pdbx_strand_id
1 'polypeptide(L)'
;MNSKNYTLSGLIFVFIIAALFISCSNDEQINISSLDSKNILQEYANIHNSGLDYIKNDVQKTYKNICTPKQLDEVLDKYVISICEKDSAQKIMQEIAPVKKLLFNGHIPSLTKTRSNISTDVAKTAANECMEKIKNHLSCFKDDEIFDNSDLLEDLHIIIIETYNTYASKCSTEQEKQTLTQVLGVLYGSIEYWTNSKNVESWIKIENDVNKSSENVYNSTKSPKREEKKEEKKEATVEKKEDDNKLSKAEYVTVVAAADTAGAFLGAAVASGPAAVAASAAAGLYFDVK
;
A
#
# COMPACT_ATOMS: atom_id res chain seq x y z
N MET A 1 -22.33 32.67 30.97
CA MET A 1 -20.89 32.80 30.64
C MET A 1 -20.23 31.47 30.98
N ASN A 2 -19.57 30.71 30.11
CA ASN A 2 -19.30 30.80 28.69
C ASN A 2 -19.27 29.36 28.14
N SER A 3 -19.78 29.22 26.92
CA SER A 3 -19.67 28.05 26.06
C SER A 3 -18.22 27.86 25.58
N LYS A 4 -17.84 26.61 25.30
CA LYS A 4 -17.29 26.22 23.99
C LYS A 4 -17.23 24.70 23.83
N ASN A 5 -18.14 24.22 22.99
CA ASN A 5 -18.14 22.92 22.31
C ASN A 5 -16.90 22.78 21.42
N TYR A 6 -16.38 21.56 21.25
CA TYR A 6 -15.93 21.03 19.96
C TYR A 6 -16.01 19.49 19.98
N THR A 7 -17.19 18.94 19.72
CA THR A 7 -17.35 17.57 19.21
C THR A 7 -17.18 17.65 17.69
N LEU A 8 -16.02 17.27 17.16
CA LEU A 8 -15.83 17.12 15.72
C LEU A 8 -16.27 15.71 15.32
N SER A 9 -17.54 15.61 14.94
CA SER A 9 -18.13 14.42 14.32
C SER A 9 -17.78 14.46 12.83
N GLY A 10 -16.87 13.59 12.39
CA GLY A 10 -16.56 13.37 10.98
C GLY A 10 -17.34 12.17 10.46
N LEU A 11 -18.56 12.41 10.00
CA LEU A 11 -19.39 11.45 9.26
C LEU A 11 -18.79 11.27 7.86
N ILE A 12 -18.16 10.13 7.58
CA ILE A 12 -17.90 9.68 6.20
C ILE A 12 -19.15 8.92 5.75
N PHE A 13 -20.03 9.62 5.03
CA PHE A 13 -21.12 8.99 4.28
C PHE A 13 -20.52 8.36 3.01
N VAL A 14 -20.39 7.03 2.98
CA VAL A 14 -20.09 6.29 1.75
C VAL A 14 -21.40 6.06 1.01
N PHE A 15 -21.65 6.84 -0.04
CA PHE A 15 -22.72 6.57 -1.00
C PHE A 15 -22.18 5.62 -2.08
N ILE A 16 -22.62 4.36 -2.05
CA ILE A 16 -22.57 3.48 -3.21
C ILE A 16 -23.86 3.72 -3.99
N ILE A 17 -23.81 4.46 -5.11
CA ILE A 17 -24.94 4.61 -6.03
C ILE A 17 -24.59 3.99 -7.38
N ALA A 18 -25.50 3.12 -7.84
CA ALA A 18 -25.46 2.37 -9.08
C ALA A 18 -25.67 3.23 -10.35
N ALA A 19 -25.15 2.69 -11.45
CA ALA A 19 -25.10 3.18 -12.83
C ALA A 19 -26.39 3.78 -13.42
N LEU A 20 -26.27 4.63 -14.47
CA LEU A 20 -27.15 4.67 -15.66
C LEU A 20 -26.51 5.45 -16.84
N PHE A 21 -26.82 4.99 -18.06
CA PHE A 21 -26.33 5.28 -19.42
C PHE A 21 -26.34 6.74 -19.94
N ILE A 22 -25.40 7.09 -20.86
CA ILE A 22 -25.62 7.99 -22.02
C ILE A 22 -24.82 7.52 -23.25
N SER A 23 -25.44 7.68 -24.44
CA SER A 23 -25.06 7.20 -25.77
C SER A 23 -24.52 8.33 -26.70
N CYS A 24 -23.56 7.97 -27.57
CA CYS A 24 -23.12 8.54 -28.87
C CYS A 24 -22.59 9.99 -29.05
N SER A 25 -21.31 10.12 -29.43
CA SER A 25 -20.74 10.98 -30.50
C SER A 25 -19.21 10.76 -30.61
N ASN A 26 -18.68 10.46 -31.80
CA ASN A 26 -17.41 9.73 -32.00
C ASN A 26 -16.10 10.54 -32.01
N ASP A 27 -16.11 11.87 -31.90
CA ASP A 27 -14.85 12.67 -31.90
C ASP A 27 -14.60 13.43 -30.57
N GLU A 28 -15.58 13.51 -29.67
CA GLU A 28 -15.43 13.99 -28.28
C GLU A 28 -15.21 12.85 -27.27
N GLN A 29 -15.32 11.61 -27.72
CA GLN A 29 -15.37 10.42 -26.87
C GLN A 29 -14.00 10.07 -26.24
N ILE A 30 -12.89 10.46 -26.88
CA ILE A 30 -11.53 10.15 -26.41
C ILE A 30 -11.19 10.98 -25.15
N ASN A 31 -11.67 12.22 -25.07
CA ASN A 31 -11.35 13.10 -23.93
C ASN A 31 -12.35 12.97 -22.77
N ILE A 32 -13.59 12.56 -23.06
CA ILE A 32 -14.60 12.27 -22.03
C ILE A 32 -14.30 10.91 -21.36
N SER A 33 -13.93 9.89 -22.14
CA SER A 33 -13.60 8.56 -21.60
C SER A 33 -12.32 8.55 -20.74
N SER A 34 -11.32 9.38 -21.08
CA SER A 34 -10.11 9.53 -20.27
C SER A 34 -10.39 10.26 -18.95
N LEU A 35 -11.24 11.29 -18.97
CA LEU A 35 -11.65 12.04 -17.79
C LEU A 35 -12.49 11.17 -16.83
N ASP A 36 -13.43 10.38 -17.37
CA ASP A 36 -14.24 9.45 -16.59
C ASP A 36 -13.35 8.36 -15.94
N SER A 37 -12.40 7.83 -16.70
CA SER A 37 -11.46 6.82 -16.20
C SER A 37 -10.56 7.38 -15.10
N LYS A 38 -10.04 8.60 -15.28
CA LYS A 38 -9.27 9.29 -14.24
C LYS A 38 -10.07 9.40 -12.94
N ASN A 39 -11.32 9.88 -13.02
CA ASN A 39 -12.16 10.07 -11.85
C ASN A 39 -12.42 8.75 -11.10
N ILE A 40 -12.69 7.67 -11.85
CA ILE A 40 -12.93 6.34 -11.29
C ILE A 40 -11.67 5.79 -10.60
N LEU A 41 -10.49 5.93 -11.20
CA LEU A 41 -9.23 5.48 -10.61
C LEU A 41 -8.84 6.32 -9.39
N GLN A 42 -9.11 7.62 -9.43
CA GLN A 42 -8.79 8.57 -8.35
C GLN A 42 -9.52 8.22 -7.04
N GLU A 43 -10.72 7.63 -7.09
CA GLU A 43 -11.43 7.20 -5.89
C GLU A 43 -10.61 6.19 -5.07
N TYR A 44 -10.10 5.17 -5.74
CA TYR A 44 -9.25 4.14 -5.12
C TYR A 44 -7.87 4.70 -4.73
N ALA A 45 -7.30 5.60 -5.54
CA ALA A 45 -6.06 6.30 -5.23
C ALA A 45 -6.18 7.10 -3.92
N ASN A 46 -7.28 7.83 -3.74
CA ASN A 46 -7.53 8.65 -2.56
C ASN A 46 -7.68 7.79 -1.30
N ILE A 47 -8.39 6.66 -1.39
CA ILE A 47 -8.54 5.72 -0.26
C ILE A 47 -7.17 5.14 0.13
N HIS A 48 -6.39 4.69 -0.85
CA HIS A 48 -5.05 4.17 -0.63
C HIS A 48 -4.13 5.19 0.06
N ASN A 49 -4.03 6.39 -0.50
CA ASN A 49 -3.11 7.43 -0.02
C ASN A 49 -3.53 7.96 1.35
N SER A 50 -4.84 8.08 1.61
CA SER A 50 -5.36 8.41 2.94
C SER A 50 -5.01 7.35 3.98
N GLY A 51 -5.03 6.07 3.59
CA GLY A 51 -4.60 4.97 4.45
C GLY A 51 -3.12 5.03 4.78
N LEU A 52 -2.25 5.26 3.79
CA LEU A 52 -0.82 5.47 4.01
C LEU A 52 -0.55 6.62 4.98
N ASP A 53 -1.24 7.75 4.79
CA ASP A 53 -1.12 8.89 5.69
C ASP A 53 -1.63 8.57 7.09
N TYR A 54 -2.70 7.78 7.24
CA TYR A 54 -3.15 7.31 8.54
C TYR A 54 -2.04 6.51 9.25
N ILE A 55 -1.50 5.49 8.57
CA ILE A 55 -0.47 4.60 9.16
C ILE A 55 0.75 5.44 9.57
N LYS A 56 1.28 6.24 8.64
CA LYS A 56 2.42 7.13 8.86
C LYS A 56 2.18 8.03 10.06
N ASN A 57 1.06 8.75 10.08
CA ASN A 57 0.77 9.71 11.14
C ASN A 57 0.58 9.05 12.51
N ASP A 58 -0.08 7.88 12.59
CA ASP A 58 -0.23 7.18 13.87
C ASP A 58 1.12 6.66 14.38
N VAL A 59 1.97 6.13 13.48
CA VAL A 59 3.31 5.67 13.87
C VAL A 59 4.18 6.82 14.39
N GLN A 60 4.20 7.94 13.67
CA GLN A 60 4.99 9.12 14.05
C GLN A 60 4.50 9.71 15.38
N LYS A 61 3.18 9.78 15.60
CA LYS A 61 2.60 10.35 16.83
C LYS A 61 2.67 9.41 18.03
N THR A 62 2.27 8.15 17.85
CA THR A 62 2.09 7.18 18.94
C THR A 62 3.41 6.53 19.33
N TYR A 63 4.27 6.23 18.36
CA TYR A 63 5.51 5.48 18.59
C TYR A 63 6.78 6.30 18.31
N LYS A 64 6.64 7.62 18.11
CA LYS A 64 7.77 8.57 17.96
C LYS A 64 8.76 8.13 16.88
N ASN A 65 8.23 7.75 15.72
CA ASN A 65 8.98 7.25 14.56
C ASN A 65 9.67 5.89 14.74
N ILE A 66 9.38 5.13 15.80
CA ILE A 66 9.88 3.75 15.93
C ILE A 66 8.74 2.80 15.62
N CYS A 67 8.90 1.92 14.63
CA CYS A 67 7.88 0.98 14.23
C CYS A 67 8.41 -0.45 14.28
N THR A 68 7.91 -1.24 15.22
CA THR A 68 8.06 -2.70 15.23
C THR A 68 6.97 -3.34 14.36
N PRO A 69 7.15 -4.58 13.85
CA PRO A 69 6.11 -5.31 13.13
C PRO A 69 4.78 -5.40 13.89
N LYS A 70 4.84 -5.54 15.22
CA LYS A 70 3.65 -5.55 16.09
C LYS A 70 2.93 -4.21 16.11
N GLN A 71 3.67 -3.10 16.20
CA GLN A 71 3.08 -1.76 16.20
C GLN A 71 2.46 -1.43 14.84
N LEU A 72 3.09 -1.85 13.73
CA LEU A 72 2.52 -1.69 12.40
C LEU A 72 1.20 -2.47 12.27
N ASP A 73 1.14 -3.69 12.80
CA ASP A 73 -0.08 -4.50 12.86
C ASP A 73 -1.18 -3.81 13.69
N GLU A 74 -0.84 -3.28 14.87
CA GLU A 74 -1.78 -2.52 15.71
C GLU A 74 -2.33 -1.28 14.99
N VAL A 75 -1.48 -0.53 14.28
CA VAL A 75 -1.89 0.68 13.54
C VAL A 75 -2.79 0.32 12.36
N LEU A 76 -2.46 -0.75 11.65
CA LEU A 76 -3.26 -1.23 10.54
C LEU A 76 -4.65 -1.71 11.01
N ASP A 77 -4.72 -2.41 12.14
CA ASP A 77 -6.00 -2.82 12.71
C ASP A 77 -6.85 -1.60 13.11
N LYS A 78 -6.26 -0.56 13.70
CA LYS A 78 -6.97 0.71 13.95
C LYS A 78 -7.46 1.38 12.67
N TYR A 79 -6.64 1.38 11.61
CA TYR A 79 -7.03 1.91 10.31
C TYR A 79 -8.24 1.15 9.74
N VAL A 80 -8.19 -0.18 9.70
CA VAL A 80 -9.29 -1.02 9.21
C VAL A 80 -10.59 -0.77 10.00
N ILE A 81 -10.50 -0.70 11.32
CA ILE A 81 -11.64 -0.39 12.19
C ILE A 81 -12.18 1.03 11.93
N SER A 82 -11.33 1.97 11.53
CA SER A 82 -11.74 3.35 11.27
C SER A 82 -12.52 3.53 9.95
N ILE A 83 -12.31 2.66 8.97
CA ILE A 83 -12.93 2.76 7.64
C ILE A 83 -14.06 1.75 7.40
N CYS A 84 -14.31 0.84 8.34
CA CYS A 84 -15.30 -0.24 8.20
C CYS A 84 -16.09 -0.45 9.50
N GLU A 85 -17.33 -0.91 9.39
CA GLU A 85 -18.10 -1.39 10.54
C GLU A 85 -17.36 -2.55 11.25
N LYS A 86 -17.53 -2.67 12.57
CA LYS A 86 -16.73 -3.57 13.42
C LYS A 86 -16.74 -5.04 12.96
N ASP A 87 -17.88 -5.55 12.53
CA ASP A 87 -18.01 -6.95 12.07
C ASP A 87 -17.32 -7.16 10.71
N SER A 88 -17.39 -6.16 9.82
CA SER A 88 -16.68 -6.14 8.55
C SER A 88 -15.17 -6.01 8.74
N ALA A 89 -14.74 -5.17 9.69
CA ALA A 89 -13.34 -4.99 10.04
C ALA A 89 -12.71 -6.32 10.51
N GLN A 90 -13.39 -7.09 11.34
CA GLN A 90 -12.88 -8.39 11.80
C GLN A 90 -12.67 -9.37 10.65
N LYS A 91 -13.58 -9.39 9.68
CA LYS A 91 -13.48 -10.25 8.50
C LYS A 91 -12.32 -9.83 7.60
N ILE A 92 -12.18 -8.53 7.34
CA ILE A 92 -11.06 -7.96 6.58
C ILE A 92 -9.73 -8.29 7.25
N MET A 93 -9.61 -8.09 8.58
CA MET A 93 -8.41 -8.40 9.34
C MET A 93 -8.03 -9.89 9.25
N GLN A 94 -9.01 -10.80 9.23
CA GLN A 94 -8.78 -12.23 9.02
C GLN A 94 -8.29 -12.56 7.60
N GLU A 95 -8.89 -11.92 6.58
CA GLU A 95 -8.51 -12.12 5.18
C GLU A 95 -7.06 -11.67 4.90
N ILE A 96 -6.63 -10.56 5.49
CA ILE A 96 -5.28 -10.00 5.25
C ILE A 96 -4.21 -10.58 6.19
N ALA A 97 -4.56 -11.31 7.26
CA ALA A 97 -3.61 -11.80 8.26
C ALA A 97 -2.42 -12.62 7.70
N PRO A 98 -2.61 -13.55 6.73
CA PRO A 98 -1.49 -14.30 6.15
C PRO A 98 -0.50 -13.39 5.42
N VAL A 99 -1.01 -12.31 4.83
CA VAL A 99 -0.27 -11.33 4.04
C VAL A 99 0.50 -10.37 4.95
N LYS A 100 -0.13 -9.90 6.04
CA LYS A 100 0.52 -9.11 7.09
C LYS A 100 1.80 -9.78 7.59
N LYS A 101 1.73 -11.10 7.84
CA LYS A 101 2.89 -11.88 8.30
C LYS A 101 4.03 -11.95 7.27
N LEU A 102 3.74 -12.01 5.97
CA LEU A 102 4.79 -12.03 4.94
C LEU A 102 5.44 -10.65 4.82
N LEU A 103 4.62 -9.62 4.69
CA LEU A 103 5.05 -8.24 4.50
C LEU A 103 5.84 -7.71 5.68
N PHE A 104 5.32 -7.86 6.91
CA PHE A 104 5.92 -7.27 8.11
C PHE A 104 7.17 -8.02 8.60
N ASN A 105 7.43 -9.20 8.06
CA ASN A 105 8.69 -9.93 8.28
C ASN A 105 9.70 -9.71 7.14
N GLY A 106 9.56 -8.61 6.38
CA GLY A 106 10.51 -8.21 5.33
C GLY A 106 10.47 -9.07 4.07
N HIS A 107 9.46 -9.94 3.91
CA HIS A 107 9.28 -10.72 2.69
C HIS A 107 8.22 -10.03 1.84
N ILE A 108 8.62 -9.05 1.04
CA ILE A 108 7.74 -8.42 0.07
C ILE A 108 7.66 -9.37 -1.14
N PRO A 109 6.56 -10.10 -1.30
CA PRO A 109 6.46 -11.07 -2.38
C PRO A 109 6.41 -10.32 -3.71
N SER A 110 7.20 -10.77 -4.69
CA SER A 110 7.05 -10.31 -6.07
C SER A 110 5.59 -10.46 -6.48
N LEU A 111 5.06 -9.51 -7.23
CA LEU A 111 3.74 -9.54 -7.84
C LEU A 111 3.32 -10.96 -8.29
N THR A 112 4.19 -11.75 -8.93
CA THR A 112 3.92 -13.13 -9.37
C THR A 112 3.64 -14.15 -8.26
N LYS A 113 4.26 -14.03 -7.08
CA LYS A 113 4.17 -14.99 -5.96
C LYS A 113 2.94 -14.77 -5.08
N THR A 114 2.42 -13.55 -5.03
CA THR A 114 1.28 -13.16 -4.16
C THR A 114 -0.09 -13.54 -4.75
N ARG A 115 -0.09 -14.20 -5.91
CA ARG A 115 -1.23 -14.39 -6.82
C ARG A 115 -1.96 -15.71 -6.72
N SER A 116 -1.58 -16.61 -5.81
CA SER A 116 -2.13 -17.97 -5.87
C SER A 116 -3.62 -18.07 -5.54
N ASN A 117 -4.29 -17.00 -5.06
CA ASN A 117 -5.70 -17.08 -4.60
C ASN A 117 -6.67 -15.94 -5.01
N ILE A 118 -6.30 -14.94 -5.84
CA ILE A 118 -7.22 -13.85 -6.26
C ILE A 118 -7.00 -13.57 -7.76
N SER A 119 -7.78 -14.19 -8.65
CA SER A 119 -9.14 -13.86 -9.15
C SER A 119 -9.11 -12.84 -10.31
N THR A 120 -9.23 -13.39 -11.52
CA THR A 120 -9.39 -12.81 -12.86
C THR A 120 -8.09 -12.55 -13.66
N ASP A 121 -7.98 -13.21 -14.82
CA ASP A 121 -6.82 -13.12 -15.71
C ASP A 121 -6.66 -11.73 -16.33
N VAL A 122 -7.76 -11.00 -16.52
CA VAL A 122 -7.78 -9.66 -17.14
C VAL A 122 -7.04 -8.63 -16.29
N ALA A 123 -7.44 -8.44 -15.02
CA ALA A 123 -6.85 -7.45 -14.13
C ALA A 123 -5.36 -7.75 -13.86
N LYS A 124 -5.02 -9.03 -13.71
CA LYS A 124 -3.64 -9.48 -13.54
C LYS A 124 -2.78 -9.15 -14.76
N THR A 125 -3.30 -9.40 -15.97
CA THR A 125 -2.56 -9.11 -17.20
C THR A 125 -2.38 -7.60 -17.36
N ALA A 126 -3.44 -6.82 -17.13
CA ALA A 126 -3.40 -5.36 -17.14
C ALA A 126 -2.33 -4.80 -16.18
N ALA A 127 -2.33 -5.25 -14.93
CA ALA A 127 -1.39 -4.78 -13.92
C ALA A 127 0.07 -5.12 -14.27
N ASN A 128 0.34 -6.32 -14.79
CA ASN A 128 1.68 -6.69 -15.25
C ASN A 128 2.15 -5.81 -16.41
N GLU A 129 1.30 -5.63 -17.42
CA GLU A 129 1.63 -4.81 -18.58
C GLU A 129 1.84 -3.34 -18.19
N CYS A 130 0.97 -2.81 -17.32
CA CYS A 130 1.08 -1.45 -16.80
C CYS A 130 2.40 -1.25 -16.05
N MET A 131 2.72 -2.15 -15.11
CA MET A 131 3.96 -2.08 -14.33
C MET A 131 5.21 -2.17 -15.21
N GLU A 132 5.20 -3.02 -16.25
CA GLU A 132 6.31 -3.12 -17.19
C GLU A 132 6.46 -1.83 -18.01
N LYS A 133 5.36 -1.22 -18.45
CA LYS A 133 5.37 0.09 -19.13
C LYS A 133 5.91 1.20 -18.22
N ILE A 134 5.45 1.27 -16.97
CA ILE A 134 5.92 2.23 -15.97
C ILE A 134 7.43 2.06 -15.74
N LYS A 135 7.89 0.83 -15.49
CA LYS A 135 9.31 0.53 -15.26
C LYS A 135 10.17 0.96 -16.46
N ASN A 136 9.73 0.62 -17.67
CA ASN A 136 10.45 1.01 -18.89
C ASN A 136 10.45 2.53 -19.09
N HIS A 137 9.35 3.21 -18.78
CA HIS A 137 9.28 4.66 -18.85
C HIS A 137 10.20 5.35 -17.83
N LEU A 138 10.18 4.91 -16.56
CA LEU A 138 11.09 5.40 -15.52
C LEU A 138 12.57 5.23 -15.90
N SER A 139 12.92 4.16 -16.63
CA SER A 139 14.31 3.90 -17.06
C SER A 139 14.86 4.93 -18.06
N CYS A 140 14.00 5.76 -18.66
CA CYS A 140 14.37 6.84 -19.56
C CYS A 140 14.78 8.14 -18.83
N PHE A 141 14.54 8.23 -17.52
CA PHE A 141 14.81 9.42 -16.71
C PHE A 141 16.05 9.22 -15.84
N LYS A 142 16.77 10.31 -15.55
CA LYS A 142 17.81 10.24 -14.51
C LYS A 142 17.16 10.13 -13.14
N ASP A 143 17.87 9.50 -12.21
CA ASP A 143 17.32 9.23 -10.88
C ASP A 143 16.91 10.51 -10.15
N ASP A 144 17.69 11.59 -10.27
CA ASP A 144 17.38 12.90 -9.69
C ASP A 144 16.16 13.61 -10.32
N GLU A 145 15.67 13.13 -11.45
CA GLU A 145 14.49 13.65 -12.17
C GLU A 145 13.20 12.87 -11.83
N ILE A 146 13.27 11.81 -11.02
CA ILE A 146 12.12 10.93 -10.73
C ILE A 146 11.14 11.56 -9.73
N PHE A 147 11.66 12.27 -8.72
CA PHE A 147 10.82 12.84 -7.67
C PHE A 147 10.40 14.27 -8.00
N ASP A 148 9.18 14.63 -7.58
CA ASP A 148 8.57 15.95 -7.75
C ASP A 148 8.54 16.46 -9.20
N ASN A 149 8.56 15.55 -10.16
CA ASN A 149 8.48 15.85 -11.59
C ASN A 149 7.03 15.69 -12.07
N SER A 150 6.35 16.82 -12.28
CA SER A 150 4.94 16.84 -12.70
C SER A 150 4.71 16.20 -14.06
N ASP A 151 5.63 16.40 -14.99
CA ASP A 151 5.50 15.93 -16.37
C ASP A 151 5.65 14.41 -16.42
N LEU A 152 6.65 13.88 -15.68
CA LEU A 152 6.80 12.43 -15.49
C LEU A 152 5.57 11.83 -14.78
N LEU A 153 5.05 12.48 -13.74
CA LEU A 153 3.87 11.98 -13.04
C LEU A 153 2.65 11.92 -13.98
N GLU A 154 2.47 12.94 -14.83
CA GLU A 154 1.41 12.95 -15.84
C GLU A 154 1.58 11.81 -16.86
N ASP A 155 2.79 11.59 -17.38
CA ASP A 155 3.09 10.49 -18.29
C ASP A 155 2.79 9.11 -17.67
N LEU A 156 3.16 8.90 -16.40
CA LEU A 156 2.88 7.65 -15.69
C LEU A 156 1.37 7.45 -15.46
N HIS A 157 0.62 8.51 -15.15
CA HIS A 157 -0.84 8.44 -15.04
C HIS A 157 -1.49 8.12 -16.39
N ILE A 158 -0.99 8.67 -17.49
CA ILE A 158 -1.47 8.35 -18.84
C ILE A 158 -1.27 6.86 -19.13
N ILE A 159 -0.11 6.28 -18.82
CA ILE A 159 0.15 4.83 -18.97
C ILE A 159 -0.91 3.99 -18.24
N ILE A 160 -1.27 4.39 -17.01
CA ILE A 160 -2.26 3.68 -16.19
C ILE A 160 -3.66 3.82 -16.78
N ILE A 161 -4.07 5.03 -17.19
CA ILE A 161 -5.39 5.31 -17.78
C ILE A 161 -5.56 4.56 -19.11
N GLU A 162 -4.56 4.59 -19.99
CA GLU A 162 -4.60 3.86 -21.26
C GLU A 162 -4.69 2.35 -21.04
N THR A 163 -3.97 1.83 -20.05
CA THR A 163 -4.05 0.41 -19.69
C THR A 163 -5.43 0.07 -19.13
N TYR A 164 -6.00 0.92 -18.27
CA TYR A 164 -7.36 0.75 -17.78
C TYR A 164 -8.37 0.70 -18.92
N ASN A 165 -8.37 1.69 -19.82
CA ASN A 165 -9.28 1.75 -20.97
C ASN A 165 -9.19 0.51 -21.85
N THR A 166 -7.96 0.07 -22.14
CA THR A 166 -7.70 -1.11 -22.95
C THR A 166 -8.29 -2.38 -22.32
N TYR A 167 -8.15 -2.56 -21.00
CA TYR A 167 -8.57 -3.78 -20.32
C TYR A 167 -10.00 -3.75 -19.79
N ALA A 168 -10.57 -2.56 -19.53
CA ALA A 168 -11.96 -2.41 -19.11
C ALA A 168 -12.93 -2.91 -20.18
N SER A 169 -12.58 -2.72 -21.46
CA SER A 169 -13.34 -3.28 -22.60
C SER A 169 -13.28 -4.81 -22.71
N LYS A 170 -12.31 -5.45 -22.03
CA LYS A 170 -12.09 -6.90 -22.03
C LYS A 170 -12.72 -7.59 -20.80
N CYS A 171 -13.20 -6.83 -19.82
CA CYS A 171 -13.89 -7.37 -18.65
C CYS A 171 -15.26 -7.92 -19.07
N SER A 172 -15.52 -9.17 -18.71
CA SER A 172 -16.79 -9.87 -19.00
C SER A 172 -17.80 -9.78 -17.86
N THR A 173 -17.33 -9.39 -16.66
CA THR A 173 -18.17 -9.25 -15.46
C THR A 173 -17.89 -7.94 -14.72
N GLU A 174 -18.88 -7.47 -13.96
CA GLU A 174 -18.71 -6.32 -13.06
C GLU A 174 -17.61 -6.58 -12.00
N GLN A 175 -17.50 -7.82 -11.53
CA GLN A 175 -16.43 -8.20 -10.59
C GLN A 175 -15.03 -8.05 -11.20
N GLU A 176 -14.86 -8.45 -12.46
CA GLU A 176 -13.60 -8.24 -13.21
C GLU A 176 -13.29 -6.76 -13.37
N LYS A 177 -14.31 -5.97 -13.76
CA LYS A 177 -14.15 -4.52 -13.94
C LYS A 177 -13.82 -3.82 -12.63
N GLN A 178 -14.47 -4.19 -11.53
CA GLN A 178 -14.18 -3.67 -10.20
C GLN A 178 -12.75 -4.03 -9.77
N THR A 179 -12.33 -5.28 -9.97
CA THR A 179 -10.97 -5.72 -9.63
C THR A 179 -9.92 -4.97 -10.45
N LEU A 180 -10.14 -4.80 -11.76
CA LEU A 180 -9.28 -4.01 -12.63
C LEU A 180 -9.18 -2.55 -12.14
N THR A 181 -10.34 -1.95 -11.88
CA THR A 181 -10.46 -0.55 -11.44
C THR A 181 -9.70 -0.32 -10.14
N GLN A 182 -9.92 -1.20 -9.16
CA GLN A 182 -9.29 -1.11 -7.86
C GLN A 182 -7.77 -1.27 -7.95
N VAL A 183 -7.29 -2.27 -8.68
CA VAL A 183 -5.85 -2.54 -8.81
C VAL A 183 -5.14 -1.39 -9.52
N LEU A 184 -5.68 -0.90 -10.64
CA LEU A 184 -5.08 0.21 -11.36
C LEU A 184 -5.27 1.55 -10.65
N GLY A 185 -6.34 1.71 -9.85
CA GLY A 185 -6.55 2.90 -9.02
C GLY A 185 -5.59 2.96 -7.82
N VAL A 186 -5.31 1.81 -7.19
CA VAL A 186 -4.23 1.72 -6.19
C VAL A 186 -2.88 2.02 -6.82
N LEU A 187 -2.59 1.47 -8.00
CA LEU A 187 -1.35 1.77 -8.72
C LEU A 187 -1.25 3.27 -9.06
N TYR A 188 -2.35 3.90 -9.51
CA TYR A 188 -2.43 5.34 -9.76
C TYR A 188 -2.05 6.14 -8.51
N GLY A 189 -2.69 5.85 -7.37
CA GLY A 189 -2.39 6.52 -6.10
C GLY A 189 -0.98 6.25 -5.60
N SER A 190 -0.47 5.03 -5.80
CA SER A 190 0.89 4.63 -5.43
C SER A 190 1.94 5.44 -6.17
N ILE A 191 1.81 5.59 -7.50
CA ILE A 191 2.70 6.42 -8.30
C ILE A 191 2.64 7.88 -7.83
N GLU A 192 1.44 8.43 -7.63
CA GLU A 192 1.27 9.79 -7.09
C GLU A 192 1.93 9.97 -5.71
N TYR A 193 1.81 8.97 -4.84
CA TYR A 193 2.30 9.05 -3.47
C TYR A 193 3.83 8.95 -3.40
N TRP A 194 4.42 7.99 -4.10
CA TRP A 194 5.82 7.60 -3.94
C TRP A 194 6.78 8.33 -4.89
N THR A 195 6.28 9.07 -5.88
CA THR A 195 7.07 10.03 -6.67
C THR A 195 7.17 11.40 -5.98
N ASN A 196 6.46 11.61 -4.85
CA ASN A 196 6.55 12.83 -4.06
C ASN A 196 7.66 12.73 -3.00
N SER A 197 8.68 13.58 -3.09
CA SER A 197 9.84 13.50 -2.19
C SER A 197 9.46 13.69 -0.72
N LYS A 198 8.49 14.57 -0.41
CA LYS A 198 8.07 14.83 0.97
C LYS A 198 7.43 13.62 1.62
N ASN A 199 6.70 12.82 0.85
CA ASN A 199 6.15 11.56 1.34
C ASN A 199 7.30 10.59 1.65
N VAL A 200 8.19 10.38 0.69
CA VAL A 200 9.36 9.50 0.85
C VAL A 200 10.22 9.89 2.06
N GLU A 201 10.60 11.16 2.18
CA GLU A 201 11.36 11.70 3.31
C GLU A 201 10.66 11.55 4.66
N SER A 202 9.33 11.54 4.68
CA SER A 202 8.55 11.34 5.89
C SER A 202 8.53 9.89 6.34
N TRP A 203 8.51 8.95 5.37
CA TRP A 203 8.58 7.52 5.63
C TRP A 203 9.98 7.07 6.06
N ILE A 204 11.04 7.60 5.45
CA ILE A 204 12.46 7.29 5.82
C ILE A 204 12.76 7.66 7.27
N LYS A 205 12.04 8.63 7.86
CA LYS A 205 12.20 8.99 9.27
C LYS A 205 11.73 7.91 10.24
N ILE A 206 10.94 6.93 9.78
CA ILE A 206 10.42 5.84 10.60
C ILE A 206 11.47 4.72 10.66
N GLU A 207 12.02 4.49 11.85
CA GLU A 207 12.96 3.41 12.11
C GLU A 207 12.20 2.08 12.28
N ASN A 208 12.54 1.11 11.44
CA ASN A 208 12.01 -0.24 11.54
C ASN A 208 12.82 -1.07 12.57
N ASP A 209 12.30 -1.19 13.78
CA ASP A 209 12.96 -1.92 14.87
C ASP A 209 12.48 -3.37 14.93
N VAL A 210 12.98 -4.19 14.00
CA VAL A 210 12.63 -5.63 13.92
C VAL A 210 13.13 -6.41 15.15
N ASN A 211 14.18 -5.91 15.83
CA ASN A 211 14.89 -6.60 16.91
C ASN A 211 14.24 -6.42 18.30
N LYS A 212 13.49 -5.33 18.55
CA LYS A 212 12.73 -5.15 19.81
C LYS A 212 11.49 -6.04 19.95
N SER A 213 11.19 -6.88 18.96
CA SER A 213 10.05 -7.81 19.03
C SER A 213 10.18 -8.93 20.09
N SER A 214 11.33 -9.06 20.78
CA SER A 214 11.60 -10.16 21.71
C SER A 214 11.80 -9.79 23.18
N GLU A 215 11.83 -8.51 23.56
CA GLU A 215 12.04 -8.10 24.96
C GLU A 215 10.91 -7.22 25.48
N ASN A 216 9.98 -7.84 26.23
CA ASN A 216 9.33 -7.36 27.46
C ASN A 216 7.92 -7.92 27.60
N VAL A 217 7.83 -9.21 27.91
CA VAL A 217 6.65 -9.80 28.53
C VAL A 217 7.13 -10.58 29.75
N TYR A 218 6.73 -10.09 30.92
CA TYR A 218 7.01 -10.53 32.31
C TYR A 218 8.38 -10.20 32.90
N ASN A 219 8.39 -9.15 33.74
CA ASN A 219 9.10 -9.20 35.01
C ASN A 219 8.19 -8.70 36.12
N SER A 220 7.43 -9.63 36.71
CA SER A 220 6.98 -9.50 38.09
C SER A 220 7.34 -10.79 38.82
N THR A 221 7.88 -10.57 40.02
CA THR A 221 8.12 -11.49 41.14
C THR A 221 9.48 -12.19 41.23
N LYS A 222 10.07 -12.06 42.42
CA LYS A 222 11.43 -12.36 42.85
C LYS A 222 11.77 -13.88 42.89
N SER A 223 13.01 -14.19 42.47
CA SER A 223 14.04 -15.22 42.85
C SER A 223 13.73 -16.30 43.92
N PRO A 224 14.43 -17.48 43.99
CA PRO A 224 15.87 -17.68 43.65
C PRO A 224 16.39 -19.04 43.08
N LYS A 225 17.57 -18.94 42.42
CA LYS A 225 18.72 -19.88 42.21
C LYS A 225 18.49 -21.41 42.05
N ARG A 226 18.99 -21.98 40.93
CA ARG A 226 20.07 -23.01 40.93
C ARG A 226 20.70 -23.32 39.55
N GLU A 227 22.04 -23.29 39.54
CA GLU A 227 23.07 -24.06 38.79
C GLU A 227 22.99 -24.30 37.26
N GLU A 228 23.89 -23.57 36.59
CA GLU A 228 24.73 -23.89 35.42
C GLU A 228 24.49 -25.18 34.61
N LYS A 229 24.21 -24.98 33.31
CA LYS A 229 24.96 -25.65 32.22
C LYS A 229 25.30 -24.64 31.13
N LYS A 230 26.60 -24.45 30.89
CA LYS A 230 27.14 -23.76 29.72
C LYS A 230 26.88 -24.62 28.50
N GLU A 231 25.96 -24.19 27.64
CA GLU A 231 26.02 -24.49 26.22
C GLU A 231 26.40 -23.18 25.51
N GLU A 232 27.56 -23.20 24.87
CA GLU A 232 28.04 -22.14 24.00
C GLU A 232 27.00 -21.89 22.90
N LYS A 233 26.20 -20.82 23.07
CA LYS A 233 25.52 -20.19 21.95
C LYS A 233 26.61 -19.65 21.04
N LYS A 234 26.84 -20.32 19.91
CA LYS A 234 27.40 -19.66 18.73
C LYS A 234 26.52 -18.46 18.45
N GLU A 235 27.02 -17.27 18.74
CA GLU A 235 26.52 -16.03 18.15
C GLU A 235 26.56 -16.23 16.65
N ALA A 236 25.40 -16.51 16.05
CA ALA A 236 25.22 -16.26 14.64
C ALA A 236 25.31 -14.74 14.52
N THR A 237 26.49 -14.27 14.18
CA THR A 237 26.73 -12.91 13.71
C THR A 237 25.83 -12.75 12.50
N VAL A 238 24.66 -12.16 12.70
CA VAL A 238 23.83 -11.65 11.60
C VAL A 238 24.61 -10.47 11.08
N GLU A 239 25.48 -10.73 10.10
CA GLU A 239 26.03 -9.68 9.25
C GLU A 239 24.83 -8.87 8.74
N LYS A 240 24.71 -7.63 9.25
CA LYS A 240 23.90 -6.59 8.66
C LYS A 240 24.35 -6.48 7.20
N LYS A 241 23.58 -7.03 6.28
CA LYS A 241 23.63 -6.63 4.88
C LYS A 241 23.02 -5.24 4.77
N GLU A 242 23.79 -4.22 5.12
CA GLU A 242 23.36 -2.82 5.12
C GLU A 242 23.16 -2.22 3.71
N ASP A 243 23.45 -2.98 2.63
CA ASP A 243 23.42 -2.50 1.25
C ASP A 243 22.30 -3.08 0.35
N ASP A 244 21.69 -4.22 0.70
CA ASP A 244 20.73 -4.91 -0.20
C ASP A 244 19.36 -4.18 -0.29
N ASN A 245 19.07 -3.24 0.62
CA ASN A 245 17.77 -2.58 0.72
C ASN A 245 17.75 -1.13 0.20
N LYS A 246 18.89 -0.61 -0.26
CA LYS A 246 18.98 0.73 -0.86
C LYS A 246 18.75 0.66 -2.36
N LEU A 247 17.71 1.34 -2.81
CA LEU A 247 17.26 1.33 -4.20
C LEU A 247 17.51 2.69 -4.85
N SER A 248 17.77 2.72 -6.15
CA SER A 248 17.57 3.96 -6.92
C SER A 248 16.11 4.43 -6.79
N LYS A 249 15.82 5.72 -7.02
CA LYS A 249 14.45 6.24 -6.95
C LYS A 249 13.52 5.51 -7.93
N ALA A 250 14.01 5.19 -9.13
CA ALA A 250 13.24 4.42 -10.11
C ALA A 250 12.93 2.99 -9.61
N GLU A 251 13.91 2.30 -9.02
CA GLU A 251 13.71 0.97 -8.42
C GLU A 251 12.77 1.04 -7.22
N TYR A 252 12.93 2.05 -6.36
CA TYR A 252 12.09 2.28 -5.20
C TYR A 252 10.61 2.43 -5.60
N VAL A 253 10.31 3.36 -6.51
CA VAL A 253 8.95 3.58 -7.04
C VAL A 253 8.37 2.30 -7.62
N THR A 254 9.16 1.55 -8.40
CA THR A 254 8.70 0.29 -9.00
C THR A 254 8.38 -0.76 -7.94
N VAL A 255 9.19 -0.85 -6.88
CA VAL A 255 9.03 -1.84 -5.81
C VAL A 255 7.83 -1.54 -4.92
N VAL A 256 7.66 -0.29 -4.48
CA VAL A 256 6.49 0.11 -3.67
C VAL A 256 5.21 -0.02 -4.50
N ALA A 257 5.19 0.44 -5.76
CA ALA A 257 4.05 0.27 -6.65
C ALA A 257 3.69 -1.21 -6.89
N ALA A 258 4.70 -2.08 -7.00
CA ALA A 258 4.48 -3.53 -7.10
C ALA A 258 3.88 -4.12 -5.81
N ALA A 259 4.33 -3.68 -4.64
CA ALA A 259 3.79 -4.09 -3.35
C ALA A 259 2.34 -3.66 -3.20
N ASP A 260 2.03 -2.41 -3.52
CA ASP A 260 0.68 -1.81 -3.41
C ASP A 260 -0.30 -2.54 -4.33
N THR A 261 0.11 -2.73 -5.58
CA THR A 261 -0.65 -3.49 -6.59
C THR A 261 -0.87 -4.93 -6.14
N ALA A 262 0.14 -5.58 -5.54
CA ALA A 262 -0.01 -6.93 -5.01
C ALA A 262 -0.98 -6.95 -3.82
N GLY A 263 -0.91 -5.97 -2.92
CA GLY A 263 -1.86 -5.82 -1.81
C GLY A 263 -3.29 -5.58 -2.29
N ALA A 264 -3.49 -4.83 -3.37
CA ALA A 264 -4.81 -4.65 -3.99
C ALA A 264 -5.41 -5.96 -4.50
N PHE A 265 -4.56 -6.92 -4.91
CA PHE A 265 -4.99 -8.28 -5.23
C PHE A 265 -5.16 -9.18 -4.00
N LEU A 266 -4.78 -8.78 -2.79
CA LEU A 266 -4.77 -9.67 -1.62
C LEU A 266 -6.05 -9.61 -0.78
N GLY A 267 -6.88 -8.60 -0.98
CA GLY A 267 -8.19 -8.50 -0.33
C GLY A 267 -9.33 -8.82 -1.30
N ALA A 268 -10.30 -9.62 -0.87
CA ALA A 268 -11.55 -9.77 -1.60
C ALA A 268 -12.38 -8.49 -1.46
N ALA A 269 -12.80 -7.89 -2.57
CA ALA A 269 -13.69 -6.73 -2.61
C ALA A 269 -13.25 -5.58 -1.66
N VAL A 270 -13.85 -5.48 -0.48
CA VAL A 270 -13.65 -4.38 0.50
C VAL A 270 -12.28 -4.47 1.22
N ALA A 271 -11.68 -5.67 1.32
CA ALA A 271 -10.42 -5.87 2.05
C ALA A 271 -9.17 -5.38 1.30
N SER A 272 -9.31 -5.06 0.02
CA SER A 272 -8.21 -4.75 -0.90
C SER A 272 -7.49 -3.44 -0.60
N GLY A 273 -8.24 -2.41 -0.19
CA GLY A 273 -7.69 -1.12 0.22
C GLY A 273 -6.75 -1.29 1.42
N PRO A 274 -7.20 -1.87 2.54
CA PRO A 274 -6.34 -2.19 3.67
C PRO A 274 -5.16 -3.10 3.36
N ALA A 275 -5.34 -4.11 2.50
CA ALA A 275 -4.25 -5.00 2.10
C ALA A 275 -3.18 -4.27 1.26
N ALA A 276 -3.60 -3.37 0.36
CA ALA A 276 -2.70 -2.48 -0.38
C ALA A 276 -1.92 -1.56 0.57
N VAL A 277 -2.62 -0.88 1.49
CA VAL A 277 -1.99 -0.01 2.50
C VAL A 277 -0.98 -0.78 3.36
N ALA A 278 -1.31 -2.01 3.76
CA ALA A 278 -0.39 -2.87 4.51
C ALA A 278 0.87 -3.22 3.72
N ALA A 279 0.72 -3.59 2.45
CA ALA A 279 1.83 -3.92 1.56
C ALA A 279 2.73 -2.72 1.30
N SER A 280 2.10 -1.56 1.10
CA SER A 280 2.78 -0.29 0.88
C SER A 280 3.57 0.17 2.09
N ALA A 281 2.95 0.17 3.27
CA ALA A 281 3.61 0.54 4.51
C ALA A 281 4.80 -0.39 4.81
N ALA A 282 4.66 -1.70 4.57
CA ALA A 282 5.76 -2.63 4.72
C ALA A 282 6.92 -2.36 3.74
N ALA A 283 6.61 -2.05 2.48
CA ALA A 283 7.60 -1.72 1.47
C ALA A 283 8.34 -0.41 1.78
N GLY A 284 7.62 0.64 2.16
CA GLY A 284 8.20 1.93 2.55
C GLY A 284 9.05 1.87 3.82
N LEU A 285 8.86 0.87 4.68
CA LEU A 285 9.68 0.63 5.89
C LEU A 285 10.85 -0.32 5.68
N TYR A 286 10.84 -1.11 4.60
CA TYR A 286 11.87 -2.10 4.32
C TYR A 286 12.96 -1.58 3.37
N PHE A 287 12.55 -0.85 2.34
CA PHE A 287 13.44 -0.28 1.34
C PHE A 287 13.73 1.19 1.62
N ASP A 288 14.96 1.59 1.33
CA ASP A 288 15.42 2.96 1.43
C ASP A 288 15.87 3.46 0.04
N VAL A 289 15.94 4.77 -0.14
CA VAL A 289 16.38 5.40 -1.38
C VAL A 289 17.87 5.77 -1.28
N LYS A 290 18.62 5.53 -2.35
CA LYS A 290 20.05 5.85 -2.47
C LYS A 290 20.33 7.35 -2.51
#